data_AF-A0A0B8PRP2-F1
#
_entry.id   AF-A0A0B8PRP2-F1
#
_cell.length_a   1.000
_cell.length_b   1.000
_cell.length_c   1.000
_cell.angle_alpha   90.00
_cell.angle_beta   90.00
_cell.angle_gamma   90.00
#
_symmetry.space_group_name_H-M   'P 1'
#
loop_
_entity.id
_entity.type
_entity.pdbx_description
1 polymer ?
#
loop_
_entity_poly.entity_id
_entity_poly.type
_entity_poly.pdbx_seq_one_letter_code
_entity_poly.pdbx_strand_id
1 'polypeptide(L)' 'MPLPFTLSYQESKIDPRHTYNVRAQIFVDNKLIFTSDTAAHVITDFEQTHEIDLLLRGVR' A
#
# COMPACT_ATOMS: atom_id res chain seq x y z
N MET A 1 -10.96 -6.65 11.31
CA MET A 1 -9.78 -7.53 11.49
C MET A 1 -8.68 -6.98 10.60
N PRO A 2 -7.50 -6.65 11.14
CA PRO A 2 -6.34 -6.34 10.31
C PRO A 2 -5.84 -7.61 9.61
N LEU A 3 -5.43 -7.48 8.34
CA LEU A 3 -4.78 -8.55 7.59
C LEU A 3 -3.29 -8.23 7.53
N PRO A 4 -2.42 -8.97 8.25
CA PRO A 4 -0.98 -8.71 8.20
C PRO A 4 -0.45 -9.02 6.80
N PHE A 5 0.50 -8.20 6.34
CA PHE A 5 1.16 -8.39 5.05
C PHE A 5 2.64 -8.05 5.15
N THR A 6 3.41 -8.52 4.17
CA THR A 6 4.81 -8.12 3.98
C THR A 6 5.04 -7.97 2.49
N LEU A 7 5.64 -6.85 2.09
CA LEU A 7 5.97 -6.56 0.69
C LEU A 7 7.48 -6.37 0.56
N SER A 8 8.15 -7.37 0.00
CA SER A 8 9.59 -7.26 -0.30
C SER A 8 9.81 -6.48 -1.59
N TYR A 9 10.88 -5.68 -1.63
CA TYR A 9 11.30 -4.92 -2.79
C TYR A 9 12.83 -4.92 -2.90
N GLN A 10 13.36 -4.53 -4.06
CA GLN A 10 14.79 -4.37 -4.25
C GLN A 10 15.16 -2.91 -4.02
N GLU A 11 15.98 -2.64 -3.00
CA GLU A 11 16.42 -1.27 -2.67
C GLU A 11 17.12 -0.57 -3.83
N SER A 12 17.85 -1.32 -4.67
CA SER A 12 18.51 -0.77 -5.86
C SER A 12 17.56 -0.19 -6.92
N LYS A 13 16.26 -0.44 -6.79
CA LYS A 13 15.22 0.13 -7.67
C LYS A 13 14.56 1.39 -7.08
N ILE A 14 14.95 1.80 -5.89
CA ILE A 14 14.45 3.02 -5.26
C ILE A 14 15.31 4.20 -5.70
N ASP A 15 14.66 5.19 -6.33
CA ASP A 15 15.24 6.50 -6.61
C ASP A 15 14.71 7.48 -5.56
N PRO A 16 15.57 8.12 -4.77
CA PRO A 16 15.15 9.04 -3.70
C PRO A 16 14.38 10.28 -4.22
N ARG A 17 14.38 10.54 -5.53
CA ARG A 17 13.64 11.65 -6.15
C ARG A 17 12.20 11.28 -6.51
N HIS A 18 11.82 10.01 -6.43
CA HIS A 18 10.47 9.55 -6.71
C HIS A 18 9.61 9.48 -5.45
N THR A 19 8.30 9.47 -5.64
CA THR A 19 7.32 9.19 -4.58
C THR A 19 6.80 7.78 -4.73
N TYR A 20 6.91 6.98 -3.67
CA TYR A 20 6.39 5.61 -3.64
C TYR A 20 5.11 5.54 -2.82
N ASN A 21 4.19 4.68 -3.25
CA ASN A 21 2.92 4.45 -2.57
C ASN A 21 2.60 2.96 -2.51
N VAL A 22 2.00 2.53 -1.40
CA VAL A 22 1.41 1.19 -1.30
C VAL A 22 -0.10 1.27 -1.51
N ARG A 23 -0.64 0.32 -2.28
CA ARG A 23 -2.10 0.14 -2.47
C ARG A 23 -2.46 -1.31 -2.23
N ALA A 24 -3.62 -1.51 -1.62
CA ALA A 24 -4.20 -2.83 -1.43
C ALA A 24 -5.60 -2.91 -2.05
N GLN A 25 -5.94 -4.09 -2.56
CA GLN A 25 -7.26 -4.45 -3.07
C GLN A 25 -7.63 -5.85 -2.57
N ILE A 26 -8.90 -6.06 -2.25
CA ILE A 26 -9.43 -7.36 -1.85
C ILE A 26 -10.49 -7.78 -2.86
N PHE A 27 -10.30 -8.97 -3.41
CA PHE A 27 -11.22 -9.61 -4.34
C PHE A 27 -11.86 -10.84 -3.70
N VAL A 28 -13.15 -11.05 -3.97
CA VAL A 28 -13.88 -12.27 -3.63
C VAL A 28 -14.60 -12.72 -4.90
N ASP A 29 -14.39 -13.98 -5.31
CA ASP A 29 -14.93 -14.52 -6.57
C ASP A 29 -14.68 -13.60 -7.77
N ASN A 30 -13.44 -13.09 -7.89
CA ASN A 30 -12.99 -12.14 -8.91
C ASN A 30 -13.69 -10.77 -8.91
N LYS A 31 -14.61 -10.49 -7.97
CA LYS A 31 -15.21 -9.16 -7.78
C LYS A 31 -14.37 -8.34 -6.79
N LEU A 32 -14.01 -7.12 -7.17
CA LEU A 32 -13.38 -6.16 -6.25
C LEU A 32 -14.41 -5.81 -5.16
N ILE A 33 -14.04 -5.99 -3.89
CA ILE A 33 -14.90 -5.66 -2.75
C ILE A 33 -14.30 -4.52 -1.91
N PHE A 34 -12.96 -4.45 -1.81
CA PHE A 34 -12.29 -3.37 -1.08
C PHE A 34 -11.07 -2.83 -1.84
N THR A 35 -10.81 -1.53 -1.71
CA THR A 35 -9.58 -0.88 -2.19
C THR A 35 -9.16 0.25 -1.26
N SER A 36 -7.86 0.54 -1.16
CA SER A 36 -7.44 1.84 -0.61
C SER A 36 -7.87 2.97 -1.55
N ASP A 37 -8.29 4.09 -0.97
CA ASP A 37 -8.72 5.32 -1.64
C ASP A 37 -7.77 6.50 -1.41
N THR A 38 -6.81 6.34 -0.49
CA THR A 38 -5.85 7.35 -0.07
C THR A 38 -4.44 6.87 -0.42
N ALA A 39 -3.60 7.78 -0.90
CA ALA A 39 -2.20 7.51 -1.18
C ALA A 39 -1.44 7.28 0.13
N ALA A 40 -0.88 6.09 0.29
CA ALA A 40 -0.06 5.70 1.43
C ALA A 40 1.41 5.82 1.05
N HIS A 41 1.98 7.00 1.29
CA HIS A 41 3.37 7.32 0.98
C HIS A 41 4.34 6.50 1.85
N VAL A 42 5.39 5.98 1.24
CA VAL A 42 6.40 5.13 1.91
C VAL A 42 7.79 5.40 1.33
N ILE A 43 8.82 4.93 2.05
CA ILE A 43 10.24 4.90 1.65
C ILE A 43 10.88 6.29 1.51
N THR A 44 10.34 7.14 0.65
CA THR A 44 10.86 8.48 0.34
C THR A 44 9.98 9.61 0.88
N ASP A 45 8.98 9.27 1.69
CA ASP A 45 8.24 10.23 2.49
C ASP A 45 9.13 10.81 3.61
N PHE A 46 8.66 11.87 4.24
CA PHE A 46 9.41 12.56 5.29
C PHE A 46 9.76 11.64 6.48
N GLU A 47 8.89 10.70 6.81
CA GLU A 47 9.07 9.76 7.92
C GLU A 47 9.82 8.49 7.51
N GLN A 48 10.17 8.33 6.22
CA GLN A 48 10.80 7.13 5.67
C GLN A 48 10.03 5.85 6.06
N THR A 49 8.73 5.87 5.83
CA THR A 49 7.78 4.87 6.35
C THR A 49 8.05 3.49 5.74
N HIS A 50 8.20 2.47 6.58
CA HIS A 50 8.34 1.05 6.21
C HIS A 50 7.28 0.12 6.81
N GLU A 51 6.52 0.59 7.81
CA GLU A 51 5.42 -0.12 8.42
C GLU A 51 4.17 0.77 8.37
N ILE A 52 3.06 0.23 7.88
CA ILE A 52 1.84 1.01 7.66
C ILE A 52 0.58 0.16 7.77
N ASP A 53 -0.41 0.71 8.44
CA ASP A 53 -1.78 0.21 8.41
C ASP A 53 -2.55 0.88 7.26
N LEU A 54 -3.09 0.06 6.35
CA LEU A 54 -3.92 0.53 5.25
C LEU A 54 -5.40 0.41 5.61
N LEU A 55 -6.11 1.54 5.60
CA LEU A 55 -7.56 1.54 5.64
C LEU A 55 -8.11 1.36 4.22
N LEU A 56 -8.94 0.34 4.03
CA LEU A 56 -9.60 0.09 2.76
C LEU A 56 -11.08 0.46 2.83
N ARG A 57 -11.63 0.90 1.70
CA ARG A 57 -13.05 1.19 1.55
C ARG A 57 -13.73 0.16 0.68
N GLY A 58 -14.95 -0.19 1.09
CA GLY A 58 -15.82 -1.08 0.33
C GLY A 58 -16.25 -0.41 -0.97
N VAL A 59 -16.19 -1.15 -2.07
CA VAL A 59 -16.77 -0.74 -3.35
C VAL A 59 -18.18 -1.34 -3.47
N ARG A 60 -19.11 -0.59 -4.07
CA ARG A 60 -20.49 -1.03 -4.31
C ARG A 60 -20.57 -1.85 -5.60
#